data_AF-A0A5J6U5W4-F1
#
_entry.id   AF-A0A5J6U5W4-F1
#
_cell.length_a   1.000
_cell.length_b   1.000
_cell.length_c   1.000
_cell.angle_alpha   90.00
_cell.angle_beta   90.00
_cell.angle_gamma   90.00
#
_symmetry.space_group_name_H-M   'P 1'
#
loop_
_entity.id
_entity.type
_entity.pdbx_description
1 polymer ?
#
loop_
_entity_poly.entity_id
_entity_poly.type
_entity_poly.pdbx_seq_one_letter_code
_entity_poly.pdbx_strand_id
1 'polypeptide(L)' 'MEVELTARGLRVSNPDASGCCDAASVPSDVITCRPRPDDGGRLWFWTSWNEPIAEADRVVDATTFVLGYLAERGESGR' A
#
# COMPACT_ATOMS: atom_id res chain seq x y z
N MET A 1 1.80 -6.48 10.55
CA MET A 1 1.70 -6.35 9.08
C MET A 1 1.19 -7.64 8.45
N GLU A 2 0.23 -7.53 7.53
CA GLU A 2 -0.21 -8.63 6.66
C GLU A 2 -0.15 -8.17 5.20
N VAL A 3 0.31 -9.07 4.31
CA VAL A 3 0.42 -8.79 2.87
C VAL A 3 -0.21 -9.96 2.10
N GLU A 4 -1.20 -9.65 1.28
CA GLU A 4 -1.96 -10.64 0.51
C GLU A 4 -1.96 -10.26 -0.97
N LEU A 5 -1.67 -11.23 -1.85
CA LEU A 5 -1.87 -11.05 -3.28
C LEU A 5 -3.33 -11.38 -3.65
N THR A 6 -4.01 -10.42 -4.27
CA THR A 6 -5.40 -10.53 -4.69
C THR A 6 -5.53 -10.35 -6.20
N ALA A 7 -6.71 -10.67 -6.77
CA ALA A 7 -7.01 -10.38 -8.18
C ALA A 7 -6.93 -8.88 -8.53
N ARG A 8 -6.97 -7.98 -7.53
CA ARG A 8 -6.92 -6.53 -7.71
C ARG A 8 -5.52 -5.93 -7.52
N GLY A 9 -4.56 -6.72 -7.04
CA GLY A 9 -3.22 -6.25 -6.68
C GLY A 9 -2.76 -6.78 -5.32
N LEU A 10 -1.68 -6.21 -4.80
CA LEU A 10 -1.10 -6.57 -3.51
C LEU A 10 -1.79 -5.74 -2.42
N ARG A 11 -2.55 -6.40 -1.55
CA ARG A 11 -3.17 -5.78 -0.39
C ARG A 11 -2.17 -5.75 0.77
N VAL A 12 -1.98 -4.58 1.36
CA VAL A 12 -1.15 -4.36 2.54
C VAL A 12 -2.05 -3.89 3.66
N SER A 13 -2.02 -4.60 4.78
CA SER A 13 -2.85 -4.31 5.97
C SER A 13 -1.94 -4.04 7.17
N ASN A 14 -2.29 -3.00 7.94
CA ASN A 14 -1.59 -2.65 9.17
C ASN A 14 -2.49 -2.93 10.40
N PRO A 15 -2.42 -4.12 11.02
CA PRO A 15 -3.22 -4.44 12.20
C PRO A 15 -2.77 -3.69 13.46
N ASP A 16 -1.58 -3.10 13.45
CA ASP A 16 -1.03 -2.33 14.56
C ASP A 16 -1.56 -0.88 14.58
N ALA A 17 -2.23 -0.45 13.51
CA ALA A 17 -2.89 0.84 13.42
C ALA A 17 -4.40 0.70 13.61
N SER A 18 -5.00 1.67 14.32
CA SER A 18 -6.45 1.72 14.48
C SER A 18 -7.14 2.04 13.16
N GLY A 19 -8.11 1.22 12.78
CA GLY A 19 -8.99 1.51 11.66
C GLY A 19 -9.96 2.66 11.94
N CYS A 20 -10.68 3.10 10.91
CA CYS A 20 -11.59 4.23 11.05
C CYS A 20 -12.94 3.90 11.71
N CYS A 21 -13.35 2.62 11.71
CA CYS A 21 -14.61 2.15 12.29
C CYS A 21 -14.61 0.62 12.45
N ASP A 22 -15.57 0.03 13.18
CA ASP A 22 -15.68 -1.43 13.38
C ASP A 22 -15.74 -2.22 12.06
N ALA A 23 -16.37 -1.66 11.03
CA ALA A 23 -16.46 -2.29 9.70
C ALA A 23 -15.12 -2.28 8.92
N ALA A 24 -14.18 -1.42 9.32
CA ALA A 24 -12.86 -1.27 8.74
C ALA A 24 -11.81 -1.11 9.85
N SER A 25 -11.84 -2.04 10.81
CA SER A 25 -11.05 -1.99 12.04
C SER A 25 -9.54 -2.10 11.80
N VAL A 26 -9.14 -2.68 10.65
CA VAL A 26 -7.75 -2.75 10.20
C VAL A 26 -7.58 -1.89 8.96
N PRO A 27 -6.76 -0.82 8.99
CA PRO A 27 -6.47 -0.02 7.82
C PRO A 27 -5.66 -0.84 6.81
N SER A 28 -6.04 -0.74 5.54
CA SER A 28 -5.37 -1.45 4.45
C SER A 28 -5.42 -0.67 3.15
N ASP A 29 -4.42 -0.83 2.30
CA ASP A 29 -4.39 -0.31 0.93
C ASP A 29 -4.08 -1.42 -0.08
N VAL A 30 -4.47 -1.23 -1.34
CA VAL A 30 -4.16 -2.16 -2.43
C VAL A 30 -3.24 -1.46 -3.43
N ILE A 31 -2.02 -1.96 -3.53
CA ILE A 31 -1.03 -1.48 -4.50
C ILE A 31 -1.01 -2.37 -5.74
N THR A 32 -0.74 -1.76 -6.89
CA THR A 32 -0.74 -2.45 -8.20
C THR A 32 0.63 -2.37 -8.86
N CYS A 33 0.99 -3.42 -9.60
CA CYS A 33 2.22 -3.42 -10.40
C CYS A 33 1.90 -2.93 -11.81
N ARG A 34 2.48 -1.80 -12.23
CA ARG A 34 2.25 -1.18 -13.54
C ARG A 34 3.54 -0.54 -14.08
N PRO A 35 3.73 -0.53 -15.42
CA PRO A 35 4.89 0.14 -16.01
C PRO A 35 4.86 1.65 -15.75
N ARG A 36 6.02 2.22 -15.42
CA ARG A 36 6.22 3.67 -15.29
C ARG A 36 6.77 4.23 -16.60
N PRO A 37 6.00 5.06 -17.34
CA PRO A 37 6.42 5.57 -18.65
C PRO A 37 7.74 6.37 -18.60
N ASP A 38 7.93 7.12 -17.52
CA ASP A 38 9.07 8.01 -17.31
C ASP A 38 10.37 7.27 -16.90
N ASP A 39 10.26 6.00 -16.51
CA ASP A 39 11.39 5.16 -16.06
C ASP A 39 11.66 4.02 -17.06
N GLY A 40 11.61 4.34 -18.36
CA GLY A 40 11.85 3.37 -19.43
C GLY A 40 10.87 2.20 -19.48
N GLY A 41 9.66 2.36 -18.92
CA GLY A 41 8.65 1.31 -18.86
C GLY A 41 8.91 0.24 -17.79
N ARG A 42 9.87 0.45 -16.88
CA ARG A 42 10.12 -0.46 -15.75
C ARG A 42 8.87 -0.60 -14.91
N LEU A 43 8.68 -1.78 -14.33
CA LEU A 43 7.53 -2.08 -13.50
C LEU A 43 7.72 -1.46 -12.11
N TRP A 44 6.70 -0.74 -11.66
CA TRP A 44 6.67 -0.11 -10.35
C TRP A 44 5.41 -0.55 -9.60
N PHE A 45 5.48 -0.50 -8.28
CA PHE A 45 4.30 -0.52 -7.43
C PHE A 45 3.69 0.88 -7.38
N TRP A 46 2.36 0.90 -7.47
CA TRP A 46 1.55 2.10 -7.45
C TRP A 46 0.49 1.99 -6.37
N THR A 47 0.29 3.08 -5.64
CA THR A 47 -0.76 3.21 -4.63
C THR A 47 -2.14 3.26 -5.26
N SER A 48 -3.18 3.08 -4.42
CA SER A 48 -4.56 3.26 -4.87
C SER A 48 -4.89 4.69 -5.34
N TRP A 49 -4.11 5.69 -4.91
CA TRP A 49 -4.18 7.09 -5.37
C TRP A 49 -3.25 7.41 -6.55
N ASN A 50 -2.78 6.38 -7.27
CA ASN A 50 -2.01 6.52 -8.51
C ASN A 50 -0.65 7.21 -8.35
N GLU A 51 0.03 6.98 -7.23
CA GLU A 51 1.40 7.44 -6.98
C GLU A 51 2.39 6.26 -7.10
N PRO A 52 3.48 6.38 -7.87
CA PRO A 52 4.52 5.35 -7.93
C PRO A 52 5.42 5.43 -6.70
N ILE A 53 5.62 4.30 -6.01
CA ILE A 53 6.33 4.26 -4.71
C ILE A 53 7.67 3.54 -4.74
N ALA A 54 7.76 2.41 -5.44
CA ALA A 54 8.98 1.62 -5.54
C ALA A 54 8.96 0.73 -6.78
N GLU A 55 10.13 0.25 -7.21
CA GLU A 55 10.24 -0.74 -8.28
C GLU A 55 9.61 -2.09 -7.90
N ALA A 56 9.17 -2.87 -8.89
CA ALA A 56 8.41 -4.11 -8.67
C ALA A 56 9.21 -5.22 -7.95
N ASP A 57 10.55 -5.20 -7.97
CA ASP A 57 11.38 -6.13 -7.20
C ASP A 57 11.56 -5.68 -5.73
N ARG A 58 11.21 -4.43 -5.39
CA ARG A 58 11.39 -3.82 -4.07
C ARG A 58 10.11 -3.93 -3.24
N VAL A 59 9.55 -5.13 -3.11
CA VAL A 59 8.27 -5.36 -2.43
C VAL A 59 8.28 -4.91 -0.96
N VAL A 60 9.42 -5.07 -0.28
CA VAL A 60 9.59 -4.65 1.12
C VAL A 60 9.51 -3.13 1.25
N ASP A 61 10.16 -2.40 0.34
CA ASP A 61 10.15 -0.92 0.35
C ASP A 61 8.73 -0.41 0.06
N ALA A 62 8.05 -0.98 -0.94
CA ALA A 62 6.68 -0.64 -1.27
C ALA A 62 5.72 -0.88 -0.09
N THR A 63 5.86 -2.04 0.57
CA THR A 63 5.01 -2.40 1.71
C THR A 63 5.28 -1.50 2.91
N THR A 64 6.56 -1.18 3.18
CA THR A 64 6.96 -0.29 4.28
C THR A 64 6.42 1.12 4.09
N PHE A 65 6.46 1.64 2.86
CA PHE A 65 5.85 2.94 2.53
C PHE A 65 4.36 2.95 2.86
N VAL A 66 3.62 1.93 2.42
CA VAL A 66 2.17 1.83 2.67
C VAL A 66 1.87 1.69 4.17
N LEU A 67 2.67 0.91 4.91
CA LEU A 67 2.50 0.81 6.36
C LEU A 67 2.65 2.15 7.07
N GLY A 68 3.66 2.94 6.71
CA GLY A 68 3.87 4.28 7.26
C GLY A 68 2.66 5.17 7.00
N TYR A 69 2.19 5.19 5.76
CA TYR A 69 0.99 5.92 5.37
C TYR A 69 -0.27 5.50 6.15
N LEU A 70 -0.48 4.20 6.34
CA LEU A 70 -1.62 3.67 7.07
C LEU A 70 -1.53 3.99 8.58
N ALA A 71 -0.32 4.05 9.15
CA ALA A 71 -0.11 4.47 10.53
C ALA A 71 -0.54 5.94 10.72
N GLU A 72 -0.07 6.85 9.88
CA GLU A 72 -0.41 8.28 9.95
C GLU A 72 -1.92 8.53 9.81
N ARG A 73 -2.60 7.74 8.96
CA ARG A 73 -4.06 7.84 8.79
C ARG A 73 -4.86 7.25 9.96
N GLY A 74 -4.33 6.22 10.62
CA GLY A 74 -4.93 5.70 11.86
C GLY A 74 -4.83 6.70 13.01
N GLU A 75 -3.77 7.53 13.03
CA GLU A 75 -3.55 8.56 14.05
C GLU A 75 -4.40 9.83 13.83
N SER A 76 -4.70 10.17 12.57
CA SER A 76 -5.52 11.36 12.24
C SER A 76 -7.03 11.19 12.51
N GLY A 77 -7.48 9.96 12.79
CA GLY A 77 -8.85 9.65 13.20
C GLY A 77 -9.10 9.68 14.71
N ARG A 78 -8.13 10.14 15.51
CA ARG A 78 -8.19 10.17 16.99
C ARG A 78 -8.56 11.54 17.55
#